data_AF-A0A0F9FFP7-F1
#
_entry.id   AF-A0A0F9FFP7-F1
#
_cell.length_a   1.000
_cell.length_b   1.000
_cell.length_c   1.000
_cell.angle_alpha   90.00
_cell.angle_beta   90.00
_cell.angle_gamma   90.00
#
_symmetry.space_group_name_H-M   'P 1'
#
loop_
_entity.id
_entity.type
_entity.pdbx_description
1 polymer ?
#
loop_
_entity_poly.entity_id
_entity_poly.type
_entity_poly.pdbx_seq_one_letter_code
_entity_poly.pdbx_strand_id
1 'polypeptide(L)'
;SYKDTPVDRMAPRQRLADSLDKIFAEDIDPKLHLDAVESKLFGIGGESYTVGSHEFYMGYAVSRQKLLCLDAGHFHPTEMISEKISSVMMFCPELLLHVSRPVRWDSDHVVCFDDELLQIAKELVRSGKLDKIHIGLDFFDASINRIAAWTIGTRNMVKALLFAMLEPFETLKKAELEMDYTSRLAMFEELKSMPWSAVWDYYCLKQGVPVGVDWLSEVKQYEKDILSKRV
;
A
#
# COMPACT_ATOMS: atom_id res chain seq x y z
N SER A 1 -11.49 0.99 -20.44
CA SER A 1 -11.31 2.43 -20.19
C SER A 1 -11.40 3.20 -21.50
N TYR A 2 -11.60 4.52 -21.47
CA TYR A 2 -11.61 5.36 -22.66
C TYR A 2 -10.64 6.54 -22.49
N LYS A 3 -9.89 6.83 -23.57
CA LYS A 3 -9.06 8.02 -23.68
C LYS A 3 -9.88 9.31 -23.72
N ASP A 4 -10.98 9.29 -24.46
CA ASP A 4 -11.91 10.41 -24.63
C ASP A 4 -13.24 10.16 -23.90
N THR A 5 -14.11 11.17 -23.87
CA THR A 5 -15.38 11.18 -23.13
C THR A 5 -16.34 10.11 -23.67
N PRO A 6 -16.69 9.08 -22.87
CA PRO A 6 -17.66 8.09 -23.31
C PRO A 6 -19.09 8.62 -23.25
N VAL A 7 -19.91 8.18 -24.19
CA VAL A 7 -21.37 8.43 -24.18
C VAL A 7 -22.11 7.57 -23.15
N ASP A 8 -21.59 6.37 -22.86
CA ASP A 8 -22.19 5.42 -21.92
C ASP A 8 -21.14 4.87 -20.95
N ARG A 9 -21.31 5.21 -19.66
CA ARG A 9 -20.47 4.73 -18.56
C ARG A 9 -21.10 3.57 -17.80
N MET A 10 -22.37 3.25 -18.04
CA MET A 10 -23.15 2.25 -17.31
C MET A 10 -23.02 0.87 -17.93
N ALA A 11 -23.25 0.72 -19.24
CA ALA A 11 -23.25 -0.60 -19.86
C ALA A 11 -21.91 -1.35 -19.72
N PRO A 12 -20.73 -0.71 -19.82
CA PRO A 12 -19.46 -1.38 -19.52
C PRO A 12 -19.35 -1.86 -18.07
N ARG A 13 -19.89 -1.10 -17.10
CA ARG A 13 -19.90 -1.47 -15.68
C ARG A 13 -20.85 -2.65 -15.39
N GLN A 14 -22.02 -2.67 -16.03
CA GLN A 14 -22.93 -3.81 -15.93
C GLN A 14 -22.27 -5.09 -16.45
N ARG A 15 -21.64 -5.02 -17.63
CA ARG A 15 -20.88 -6.15 -18.18
C ARG A 15 -19.73 -6.58 -17.27
N LEU A 16 -19.04 -5.64 -16.63
CA LEU A 16 -17.98 -5.96 -15.68
C LEU A 16 -18.53 -6.69 -14.45
N ALA A 17 -19.63 -6.20 -13.85
CA ALA A 17 -20.27 -6.86 -12.73
C ALA A 17 -20.72 -8.29 -13.09
N ASP A 18 -21.41 -8.45 -14.22
CA ASP A 18 -21.84 -9.77 -14.71
C ASP A 18 -20.65 -10.70 -15.01
N SER A 19 -19.49 -10.14 -15.41
CA SER A 19 -18.28 -10.91 -15.67
C SER A 19 -17.60 -11.35 -14.37
N LEU A 20 -17.48 -10.45 -13.39
CA LEU A 20 -16.91 -10.76 -12.09
C LEU A 20 -17.76 -11.80 -11.35
N ASP A 21 -19.10 -11.68 -11.39
CA ASP A 21 -20.01 -12.66 -10.79
C ASP A 21 -19.83 -14.05 -11.42
N LYS A 22 -19.47 -14.14 -12.72
CA LYS A 22 -19.12 -15.40 -13.39
C LYS A 22 -17.72 -15.90 -13.03
N ILE A 23 -16.74 -14.99 -12.92
CA ILE A 23 -15.36 -15.33 -12.53
C ILE A 23 -15.34 -15.92 -11.12
N PHE A 24 -16.11 -15.34 -10.20
CA PHE A 24 -16.18 -15.76 -8.80
C PHE A 24 -17.32 -16.76 -8.51
N ALA A 25 -17.89 -17.39 -9.53
CA ALA A 25 -19.00 -18.32 -9.37
C ALA A 25 -18.57 -19.66 -8.73
N GLU A 26 -17.31 -20.06 -8.95
CA GLU A 26 -16.73 -21.22 -8.27
C GLU A 26 -16.34 -20.84 -6.84
N ASP A 27 -16.84 -21.60 -5.88
CA ASP A 27 -16.48 -21.42 -4.47
C ASP A 27 -15.15 -22.16 -4.19
N ILE A 28 -14.14 -21.39 -3.79
CA ILE A 28 -12.80 -21.90 -3.48
C ILE A 28 -12.55 -21.65 -1.98
N ASP A 29 -11.96 -22.63 -1.29
CA ASP A 29 -11.69 -22.51 0.16
C ASP A 29 -10.89 -21.21 0.45
N PRO A 30 -11.43 -20.29 1.27
CA PRO A 30 -10.77 -19.01 1.58
C PRO A 30 -9.45 -19.17 2.32
N LYS A 31 -9.14 -20.36 2.85
CA LYS A 31 -7.82 -20.66 3.42
C LYS A 31 -6.74 -20.86 2.36
N LEU A 32 -7.14 -21.16 1.12
CA LEU A 32 -6.24 -21.41 0.00
C LEU A 32 -6.22 -20.23 -0.98
N HIS A 33 -7.33 -19.52 -1.13
CA HIS A 33 -7.49 -18.48 -2.14
C HIS A 33 -8.37 -17.34 -1.65
N LEU A 34 -7.92 -16.11 -1.88
CA LEU A 34 -8.67 -14.89 -1.59
C LEU A 34 -8.83 -14.08 -2.87
N ASP A 35 -10.06 -13.63 -3.11
CA ASP A 35 -10.40 -12.78 -4.25
C ASP A 35 -10.38 -11.30 -3.84
N ALA A 36 -9.52 -10.52 -4.49
CA ALA A 36 -9.49 -9.07 -4.37
C ALA A 36 -9.86 -8.40 -5.69
N VAL A 37 -10.50 -7.23 -5.60
CA VAL A 37 -10.77 -6.36 -6.75
C VAL A 37 -10.08 -5.02 -6.56
N GLU A 38 -9.47 -4.49 -7.62
CA GLU A 38 -8.61 -3.32 -7.57
C GLU A 38 -9.08 -2.23 -8.53
N SER A 39 -9.32 -1.03 -7.97
CA SER A 39 -9.71 0.14 -8.77
C SER A 39 -8.51 0.92 -9.27
N LYS A 40 -8.71 1.63 -10.38
CA LYS A 40 -7.77 2.63 -10.90
C LYS A 40 -8.52 3.89 -11.30
N LEU A 41 -7.94 5.07 -11.03
CA LEU A 41 -8.51 6.34 -11.47
C LEU A 41 -8.41 6.47 -13.00
N PHE A 42 -7.18 6.39 -13.51
CA PHE A 42 -6.89 6.45 -14.94
C PHE A 42 -5.59 5.71 -15.28
N GLY A 43 -5.40 5.42 -16.56
CA GLY A 43 -4.13 4.93 -17.09
C GLY A 43 -3.81 5.62 -18.41
N ILE A 44 -2.57 5.51 -18.89
CA ILE A 44 -2.16 6.07 -20.18
C ILE A 44 -3.02 5.44 -21.30
N GLY A 45 -3.70 6.26 -22.09
CA GLY A 45 -4.68 5.83 -23.10
C GLY A 45 -6.08 5.50 -22.57
N GLY A 46 -6.33 5.68 -21.27
CA GLY A 46 -7.61 5.48 -20.59
C GLY A 46 -7.95 6.63 -19.63
N GLU A 47 -7.59 7.86 -20.00
CA GLU A 47 -7.58 9.05 -19.13
C GLU A 47 -8.98 9.54 -18.72
N SER A 48 -9.98 9.42 -19.60
CA SER A 48 -11.31 10.04 -19.41
C SER A 48 -12.32 9.15 -18.69
N TYR A 49 -12.07 7.84 -18.60
CA TYR A 49 -12.96 6.90 -17.94
C TYR A 49 -12.31 5.55 -17.67
N THR A 50 -12.39 5.11 -16.42
CA THR A 50 -12.10 3.73 -16.00
C THR A 50 -13.39 3.01 -15.62
N VAL A 51 -13.57 1.79 -16.14
CA VAL A 51 -14.80 0.98 -15.91
C VAL A 51 -14.87 0.59 -14.44
N GLY A 52 -13.84 -0.11 -13.95
CA GLY A 52 -13.64 -0.48 -12.56
C GLY A 52 -13.10 0.70 -11.74
N SER A 53 -13.95 1.71 -11.53
CA SER A 53 -13.63 2.86 -10.67
C SER A 53 -13.70 2.47 -9.19
N HIS A 54 -13.24 3.37 -8.33
CA HIS A 54 -13.24 3.16 -6.89
C HIS A 54 -14.63 2.81 -6.34
N GLU A 55 -15.65 3.61 -6.66
CA GLU A 55 -17.02 3.38 -6.16
C GLU A 55 -17.60 2.07 -6.69
N PHE A 56 -17.25 1.68 -7.92
CA PHE A 56 -17.69 0.42 -8.51
C PHE A 56 -17.14 -0.76 -7.70
N TYR A 57 -15.82 -0.80 -7.47
CA TYR A 57 -15.22 -1.92 -6.75
C TYR A 57 -15.47 -1.88 -5.25
N MET A 58 -15.61 -0.69 -4.63
CA MET A 58 -16.07 -0.60 -3.25
C MET A 58 -17.47 -1.19 -3.10
N GLY A 59 -18.42 -0.80 -3.96
CA GLY A 59 -19.77 -1.37 -3.96
C GLY A 59 -19.80 -2.87 -4.26
N TYR A 60 -18.97 -3.32 -5.21
CA TYR A 60 -18.85 -4.73 -5.57
C TYR A 60 -18.27 -5.57 -4.42
N ALA A 61 -17.13 -5.15 -3.85
CA ALA A 61 -16.46 -5.84 -2.76
C ALA A 61 -17.35 -5.94 -1.52
N VAL A 62 -18.02 -4.85 -1.12
CA VAL A 62 -18.93 -4.85 0.03
C VAL A 62 -20.14 -5.78 -0.22
N SER A 63 -20.77 -5.70 -1.40
CA SER A 63 -21.97 -6.49 -1.67
C SER A 63 -21.71 -7.99 -1.87
N ARG A 64 -20.51 -8.37 -2.33
CA ARG A 64 -20.10 -9.78 -2.54
C ARG A 64 -19.15 -10.31 -1.47
N GLN A 65 -18.85 -9.51 -0.44
CA GLN A 65 -17.88 -9.84 0.60
C GLN A 65 -16.52 -10.32 0.02
N LYS A 66 -16.03 -9.58 -0.97
CA LYS A 66 -14.70 -9.76 -1.56
C LYS A 66 -13.71 -8.78 -0.93
N LEU A 67 -12.41 -9.04 -1.10
CA LEU A 67 -11.39 -8.09 -0.65
C LEU A 67 -11.41 -6.88 -1.58
N LEU A 68 -11.21 -5.70 -0.99
CA LEU A 68 -10.89 -4.50 -1.77
C LEU A 68 -9.38 -4.33 -1.78
N CYS A 69 -8.80 -4.10 -2.96
CA CYS A 69 -7.42 -3.67 -3.09
C CYS A 69 -7.36 -2.14 -3.14
N LEU A 70 -6.53 -1.55 -2.30
CA LEU A 70 -6.17 -0.13 -2.38
C LEU A 70 -4.71 0.00 -2.84
N ASP A 71 -4.52 0.55 -4.03
CA ASP A 71 -3.20 0.93 -4.53
C ASP A 71 -2.93 2.41 -4.26
N ALA A 72 -1.78 2.74 -3.66
CA ALA A 72 -1.41 4.10 -3.30
C ALA A 72 -1.28 5.06 -4.51
N GLY A 73 -1.07 4.54 -5.72
CA GLY A 73 -0.89 5.29 -6.96
C GLY A 73 -2.18 5.52 -7.74
N HIS A 74 -3.27 4.83 -7.39
CA HIS A 74 -4.47 4.72 -8.21
C HIS A 74 -5.55 5.78 -7.98
N PHE A 75 -5.29 6.81 -7.18
CA PHE A 75 -6.29 7.78 -6.70
C PHE A 75 -6.07 9.20 -7.23
N HIS A 76 -6.98 10.12 -6.90
CA HIS A 76 -6.88 11.52 -7.33
C HIS A 76 -5.67 12.22 -6.72
N PRO A 77 -5.20 13.33 -7.32
CA PRO A 77 -4.21 14.18 -6.67
C PRO A 77 -4.66 14.53 -5.25
N THR A 78 -3.76 14.38 -4.27
CA THR A 78 -3.99 14.60 -2.82
C THR A 78 -4.86 13.56 -2.11
N GLU A 79 -5.45 12.61 -2.83
CA GLU A 79 -6.19 11.51 -2.22
C GLU A 79 -5.21 10.46 -1.68
N MET A 80 -5.38 10.10 -0.41
CA MET A 80 -4.49 9.20 0.33
C MET A 80 -5.23 7.91 0.68
N ILE A 81 -4.54 6.76 0.62
CA ILE A 81 -5.15 5.47 0.96
C ILE A 81 -5.16 5.23 2.46
N SER A 82 -4.26 5.88 3.22
CA SER A 82 -4.26 5.87 4.68
C SER A 82 -5.64 6.20 5.26
N GLU A 83 -6.27 7.27 4.76
CA GLU A 83 -7.61 7.74 5.16
C GLU A 83 -8.76 6.77 4.80
N LYS A 84 -8.51 5.76 3.96
CA LYS A 84 -9.53 4.81 3.49
C LYS A 84 -9.52 3.51 4.27
N ILE A 85 -8.38 3.13 4.86
CA ILE A 85 -8.17 1.82 5.50
C ILE A 85 -9.24 1.55 6.56
N SER A 86 -9.39 2.46 7.53
CA SER A 86 -10.34 2.30 8.63
C SER A 86 -11.78 2.14 8.13
N SER A 87 -12.16 2.89 7.08
CA SER A 87 -13.48 2.81 6.46
C SER A 87 -13.71 1.50 5.73
N VAL A 88 -12.74 1.03 4.94
CA VAL A 88 -12.85 -0.23 4.19
C VAL A 88 -12.94 -1.42 5.16
N MET A 89 -12.11 -1.41 6.21
CA MET A 89 -12.07 -2.47 7.23
C MET A 89 -13.33 -2.56 8.11
N MET A 90 -14.28 -1.63 7.99
CA MET A 90 -15.61 -1.74 8.61
C MET A 90 -16.57 -2.61 7.79
N PHE A 91 -16.42 -2.68 6.46
CA PHE A 91 -17.42 -3.25 5.56
C PHE A 91 -16.90 -4.42 4.71
N CYS A 92 -15.59 -4.50 4.49
CA CYS A 92 -14.95 -5.60 3.78
C CYS A 92 -14.39 -6.63 4.78
N PRO A 93 -14.33 -7.93 4.42
CA PRO A 93 -13.83 -8.97 5.32
C PRO A 93 -12.33 -8.78 5.63
N GLU A 94 -11.57 -8.44 4.61
CA GLU A 94 -10.11 -8.27 4.60
C GLU A 94 -9.73 -7.19 3.57
N LEU A 95 -8.48 -6.72 3.62
CA LEU A 95 -7.95 -5.65 2.76
C LEU A 95 -6.68 -6.10 2.07
N LEU A 96 -6.58 -5.85 0.76
CA LEU A 96 -5.32 -5.94 0.02
C LEU A 96 -4.77 -4.51 -0.17
N LEU A 97 -3.47 -4.36 0.01
CA LEU A 97 -2.77 -3.09 -0.23
C LEU A 97 -1.71 -3.31 -1.29
N HIS A 98 -1.70 -2.43 -2.29
CA HIS A 98 -0.57 -2.25 -3.17
C HIS A 98 0.11 -0.95 -2.80
N VAL A 99 1.28 -1.06 -2.17
CA VAL A 99 2.04 0.11 -1.75
C VAL A 99 2.99 0.48 -2.88
N SER A 100 2.71 1.63 -3.49
CA SER A 100 3.44 2.25 -4.60
C SER A 100 3.76 3.71 -4.25
N ARG A 101 4.50 4.42 -5.11
CA ARG A 101 4.72 5.88 -4.95
C ARG A 101 4.34 6.63 -6.24
N PRO A 102 3.16 7.27 -6.30
CA PRO A 102 2.78 8.07 -7.46
C PRO A 102 3.62 9.35 -7.55
N VAL A 103 4.07 9.66 -8.76
CA VAL A 103 4.74 10.93 -9.10
C VAL A 103 3.93 11.60 -10.18
N ARG A 104 2.93 12.38 -9.74
CA ARG A 104 1.93 13.12 -10.55
C ARG A 104 0.89 12.26 -11.27
N TRP A 105 1.22 11.03 -11.60
CA TRP A 105 0.34 10.01 -12.11
C TRP A 105 0.70 8.69 -11.44
N ASP A 106 -0.05 7.65 -11.77
CA ASP A 106 0.27 6.29 -11.35
C ASP A 106 1.54 5.78 -12.04
N SER A 107 2.68 6.17 -11.49
CA SER A 107 3.99 6.10 -12.14
C SER A 107 4.89 5.01 -11.60
N ASP A 108 4.37 4.14 -10.72
CA ASP A 108 5.05 2.94 -10.24
C ASP A 108 6.47 3.18 -9.70
N HIS A 109 6.71 4.31 -9.01
CA HIS A 109 8.03 4.53 -8.43
C HIS A 109 8.23 3.71 -7.16
N VAL A 110 9.49 3.37 -6.89
CA VAL A 110 9.88 2.68 -5.66
C VAL A 110 9.38 3.42 -4.43
N VAL A 111 8.78 2.65 -3.52
CA VAL A 111 8.28 3.11 -2.22
C VAL A 111 9.39 3.77 -1.40
N CYS A 112 9.15 5.02 -1.00
CA CYS A 112 10.03 5.78 -0.12
C CYS A 112 9.50 5.76 1.31
N PHE A 113 10.39 5.94 2.28
CA PHE A 113 9.99 6.20 3.66
C PHE A 113 9.52 7.65 3.80
N ASP A 114 8.31 7.93 3.34
CA ASP A 114 7.68 9.24 3.30
C ASP A 114 6.44 9.31 4.22
N ASP A 115 5.79 10.47 4.23
CA ASP A 115 4.66 10.74 5.12
C ASP A 115 3.47 9.82 4.88
N GLU A 116 3.09 9.56 3.62
CA GLU A 116 1.94 8.69 3.33
C GLU A 116 2.25 7.23 3.69
N LEU A 117 3.46 6.73 3.41
CA LEU A 117 3.85 5.39 3.86
C LEU A 117 3.75 5.25 5.39
N LEU A 118 4.18 6.28 6.12
CA LEU A 118 4.08 6.32 7.57
C LEU A 118 2.62 6.34 8.05
N GLN A 119 1.75 7.11 7.40
CA GLN A 119 0.33 7.13 7.75
C GLN A 119 -0.37 5.82 7.43
N ILE A 120 -0.07 5.19 6.28
CA ILE A 120 -0.53 3.85 5.95
C ILE A 120 -0.17 2.91 7.09
N ALA A 121 1.13 2.79 7.42
CA ALA A 121 1.59 1.86 8.44
C ALA A 121 0.96 2.12 9.83
N LYS A 122 0.77 3.39 10.21
CA LYS A 122 0.06 3.75 11.45
C LYS A 122 -1.37 3.23 11.44
N GLU A 123 -2.13 3.46 10.37
CA GLU A 123 -3.51 2.96 10.27
C GLU A 123 -3.57 1.43 10.26
N LEU A 124 -2.60 0.75 9.61
CA LEU A 124 -2.52 -0.72 9.66
C LEU A 124 -2.33 -1.23 11.10
N VAL A 125 -1.35 -0.68 11.82
CA VAL A 125 -1.05 -1.11 13.19
C VAL A 125 -2.19 -0.74 14.16
N ARG A 126 -2.69 0.49 14.11
CA ARG A 126 -3.77 0.99 14.97
C ARG A 126 -5.10 0.28 14.75
N SER A 127 -5.32 -0.27 13.55
CA SER A 127 -6.53 -1.05 13.27
C SER A 127 -6.70 -2.25 14.19
N GLY A 128 -5.59 -2.80 14.73
CA GLY A 128 -5.60 -4.06 15.47
C GLY A 128 -5.98 -5.28 14.62
N LYS A 129 -5.96 -5.16 13.29
CA LYS A 129 -6.42 -6.17 12.32
C LYS A 129 -5.33 -6.53 11.29
N LEU A 130 -4.05 -6.49 11.69
CA LEU A 130 -2.94 -6.82 10.78
C LEU A 130 -3.04 -8.23 10.17
N ASP A 131 -3.71 -9.16 10.85
CA ASP A 131 -4.01 -10.52 10.39
C ASP A 131 -5.00 -10.58 9.22
N LYS A 132 -5.69 -9.47 8.93
CA LYS A 132 -6.69 -9.32 7.85
C LYS A 132 -6.26 -8.38 6.74
N ILE A 133 -4.99 -7.99 6.74
CA ILE A 133 -4.43 -7.01 5.82
C ILE A 133 -3.27 -7.67 5.08
N HIS A 134 -3.40 -7.72 3.76
CA HIS A 134 -2.39 -8.27 2.85
C HIS A 134 -1.58 -7.11 2.27
N ILE A 135 -0.30 -7.01 2.63
CA ILE A 135 0.58 -5.94 2.17
C ILE A 135 1.39 -6.43 0.96
N GLY A 136 1.05 -5.95 -0.22
CA GLY A 136 1.80 -6.09 -1.46
C GLY A 136 2.56 -4.81 -1.81
N LEU A 137 3.63 -4.95 -2.59
CA LEU A 137 4.33 -3.84 -3.21
C LEU A 137 4.01 -3.86 -4.70
N ASP A 138 3.58 -2.73 -5.24
CA ASP A 138 3.40 -2.56 -6.68
C ASP A 138 4.22 -1.36 -7.14
N PHE A 139 5.30 -1.64 -7.85
CA PHE A 139 6.13 -0.62 -8.47
C PHE A 139 7.08 -1.25 -9.48
N PHE A 140 7.51 -0.43 -10.43
CA PHE A 140 8.43 -0.81 -11.48
C PHE A 140 9.29 0.38 -11.87
N ASP A 141 10.54 0.39 -11.41
CA ASP A 141 11.54 1.36 -11.82
C ASP A 141 12.64 0.67 -12.65
N ALA A 142 12.55 0.83 -13.97
CA ALA A 142 13.52 0.31 -14.91
C ALA A 142 14.80 1.15 -15.03
N SER A 143 14.85 2.33 -14.39
CA SER A 143 15.99 3.24 -14.48
C SER A 143 17.11 2.92 -13.51
N ILE A 144 16.85 2.06 -12.52
CA ILE A 144 17.80 1.67 -11.47
C ILE A 144 17.99 0.14 -11.40
N ASN A 145 18.93 -0.30 -10.56
CA ASN A 145 19.11 -1.72 -10.28
C ASN A 145 17.84 -2.30 -9.61
N ARG A 146 17.21 -3.30 -10.26
CA ARG A 146 15.93 -3.87 -9.80
C ARG A 146 16.03 -4.56 -8.42
N ILE A 147 17.19 -5.13 -8.08
CA ILE A 147 17.43 -5.72 -6.75
C ILE A 147 17.47 -4.61 -5.69
N ALA A 148 18.10 -3.47 -6.01
CA ALA A 148 18.05 -2.31 -5.14
C ALA A 148 16.62 -1.77 -5.00
N ALA A 149 15.84 -1.68 -6.10
CA ALA A 149 14.45 -1.24 -6.05
C ALA A 149 13.61 -2.06 -5.06
N TRP A 150 13.64 -3.40 -5.16
CA TRP A 150 12.95 -4.28 -4.20
C TRP A 150 13.48 -4.13 -2.78
N THR A 151 14.80 -4.08 -2.62
CA THR A 151 15.42 -3.96 -1.29
C THR A 151 15.01 -2.67 -0.60
N ILE A 152 15.01 -1.54 -1.33
CA ILE A 152 14.60 -0.22 -0.83
C ILE A 152 13.11 -0.24 -0.46
N GLY A 153 12.23 -0.59 -1.40
CA GLY A 153 10.79 -0.53 -1.20
C GLY A 153 10.33 -1.44 -0.04
N THR A 154 10.81 -2.68 -0.01
CA THR A 154 10.47 -3.64 1.05
C THR A 154 10.99 -3.18 2.41
N ARG A 155 12.24 -2.74 2.50
CA ARG A 155 12.79 -2.24 3.77
C ARG A 155 12.06 -1.00 4.26
N ASN A 156 11.62 -0.11 3.36
CA ASN A 156 10.86 1.08 3.75
C ASN A 156 9.49 0.73 4.31
N MET A 157 8.76 -0.20 3.70
CA MET A 157 7.48 -0.69 4.25
C MET A 157 7.66 -1.30 5.64
N VAL A 158 8.67 -2.16 5.83
CA VAL A 158 8.95 -2.78 7.14
C VAL A 158 9.38 -1.72 8.17
N LYS A 159 10.19 -0.73 7.79
CA LYS A 159 10.53 0.39 8.67
C LYS A 159 9.30 1.18 9.11
N ALA A 160 8.36 1.44 8.20
CA ALA A 160 7.12 2.15 8.52
C ALA A 160 6.25 1.36 9.51
N LEU A 161 6.12 0.04 9.31
CA LEU A 161 5.45 -0.83 10.28
C LEU A 161 6.14 -0.81 11.64
N LEU A 162 7.47 -0.93 11.68
CA LEU A 162 8.25 -0.85 12.92
C LEU A 162 8.05 0.50 13.62
N PHE A 163 8.09 1.61 12.88
CA PHE A 163 7.85 2.94 13.42
C PHE A 163 6.45 3.02 14.05
N ALA A 164 5.43 2.55 13.34
CA ALA A 164 4.06 2.52 13.83
C ALA A 164 3.87 1.63 15.07
N MET A 165 4.56 0.48 15.15
CA MET A 165 4.53 -0.42 16.31
C MET A 165 5.21 0.17 17.56
N LEU A 166 6.12 1.13 17.39
CA LEU A 166 6.78 1.83 18.50
C LEU A 166 6.00 3.04 19.01
N GLU A 167 4.88 3.40 18.37
CA GLU A 167 4.06 4.53 18.76
C GLU A 167 3.33 4.26 20.10
N PRO A 168 3.31 5.22 21.06
CA PRO A 168 2.55 5.11 22.31
C PRO A 168 1.05 5.34 22.07
N PHE A 169 0.42 4.45 21.32
CA PHE A 169 -0.96 4.60 20.81
C PHE A 169 -1.97 4.90 21.92
N GLU A 170 -1.97 4.15 23.03
CA GLU A 170 -2.93 4.37 24.12
C GLU A 170 -2.79 5.75 24.77
N THR A 171 -1.56 6.27 24.88
CA THR A 171 -1.31 7.63 25.39
C THR A 171 -1.82 8.68 24.42
N LEU A 172 -1.55 8.53 23.12
CA LEU A 172 -2.04 9.44 22.08
C LEU A 172 -3.56 9.44 21.96
N LYS A 173 -4.18 8.27 22.02
CA LYS A 173 -5.62 8.08 22.02
C LYS A 173 -6.27 8.72 23.24
N LYS A 174 -5.66 8.57 24.41
CA LYS A 174 -6.12 9.26 25.63
C LYS A 174 -6.10 10.77 25.45
N ALA A 175 -4.97 11.33 24.99
CA ALA A 175 -4.86 12.77 24.72
C ALA A 175 -5.90 13.26 23.70
N GLU A 176 -6.18 12.46 22.67
CA GLU A 176 -7.23 12.74 21.69
C GLU A 176 -8.63 12.78 22.32
N LEU A 177 -8.99 11.79 23.14
CA LEU A 177 -10.28 11.71 23.82
C LEU A 177 -10.47 12.82 24.87
N GLU A 178 -9.38 13.30 25.46
CA GLU A 178 -9.36 14.43 26.39
C GLU A 178 -9.32 15.81 25.67
N MET A 179 -9.31 15.81 24.32
CA MET A 179 -9.15 17.00 23.49
C MET A 179 -7.85 17.78 23.73
N ASP A 180 -6.82 17.12 24.28
CA ASP A 180 -5.47 17.69 24.41
C ASP A 180 -4.71 17.57 23.08
N TYR A 181 -5.16 18.38 22.12
CA TYR A 181 -4.58 18.41 20.77
C TYR A 181 -3.13 18.88 20.77
N THR A 182 -2.74 19.70 21.77
CA THR A 182 -1.39 20.22 21.91
C THR A 182 -0.42 19.10 22.26
N SER A 183 -0.68 18.34 23.32
CA SER A 183 0.18 17.22 23.70
C SER A 183 0.19 16.14 22.62
N ARG A 184 -0.96 15.83 22.02
CA ARG A 184 -1.05 14.86 20.91
C ARG A 184 -0.15 15.25 19.74
N LEU A 185 -0.21 16.51 19.29
CA LEU A 185 0.63 16.99 18.19
C LEU A 185 2.11 17.02 18.57
N ALA A 186 2.44 17.53 19.76
CA ALA A 186 3.83 17.57 20.23
C ALA A 186 4.45 16.17 20.30
N MET A 187 3.71 15.19 20.82
CA MET A 187 4.15 13.79 20.86
C MET A 187 4.37 13.22 19.45
N PHE A 188 3.48 13.49 18.48
CA PHE A 188 3.69 13.03 17.11
C PHE A 188 4.99 13.53 16.50
N GLU A 189 5.36 14.78 16.75
CA GLU A 189 6.60 15.35 16.24
C GLU A 189 7.83 14.80 16.96
N GLU A 190 7.80 14.67 18.29
CA GLU A 190 8.91 14.10 19.06
C GLU A 190 9.18 12.62 18.71
N LEU A 191 8.16 11.85 18.32
CA LEU A 191 8.36 10.46 17.87
C LEU A 191 9.25 10.36 16.62
N LYS A 192 9.27 11.39 15.76
CA LYS A 192 10.07 11.38 14.53
C LYS A 192 11.58 11.41 14.82
N SER A 193 11.98 11.96 15.97
CA SER A 193 13.38 12.07 16.42
C SER A 193 13.79 11.01 17.44
N MET A 194 12.86 10.19 17.92
CA MET A 194 13.15 9.06 18.81
C MET A 194 14.11 8.05 18.13
N PRO A 195 14.87 7.25 18.90
CA PRO A 195 15.89 6.34 18.38
C PRO A 195 15.30 5.06 17.75
N TRP A 196 14.24 5.17 16.95
CA TRP A 196 13.61 4.04 16.25
C TRP A 196 14.55 3.39 15.24
N SER A 197 15.52 4.14 14.70
CA SER A 197 16.56 3.61 13.80
C SER A 197 17.45 2.56 14.48
N ALA A 198 17.74 2.71 15.78
CA ALA A 198 18.49 1.71 16.53
C ALA A 198 17.71 0.39 16.68
N VAL A 199 16.39 0.47 16.82
CA VAL A 199 15.50 -0.71 16.85
C VAL A 199 15.48 -1.39 15.47
N TRP A 200 15.44 -0.61 14.40
CA TRP A 200 15.54 -1.12 13.02
C TRP A 200 16.87 -1.83 12.75
N ASP A 201 18.00 -1.25 13.18
CA ASP A 201 19.32 -1.85 13.01
C ASP A 201 19.43 -3.17 13.77
N TYR A 202 18.90 -3.22 15.00
CA TYR A 202 18.82 -4.46 15.76
C TYR A 202 17.92 -5.51 15.12
N TYR A 203 16.79 -5.10 14.53
CA TYR A 203 15.93 -5.99 13.75
C TYR A 203 16.70 -6.60 12.56
N CYS A 204 17.41 -5.78 11.77
CA CYS A 204 18.25 -6.28 10.67
C CYS A 204 19.29 -7.29 11.16
N LEU A 205 19.99 -6.98 12.25
CA LEU A 205 20.97 -7.87 12.87
C LEU A 205 20.34 -9.21 13.27
N LYS A 206 19.13 -9.19 13.86
CA LYS A 206 18.41 -10.41 14.26
C LYS A 206 17.92 -11.24 13.10
N GLN A 207 17.59 -10.62 11.97
CA GLN A 207 17.21 -11.31 10.74
C GLN A 207 18.43 -11.79 9.93
N GLY A 208 19.65 -11.50 10.37
CA GLY A 208 20.88 -11.88 9.65
C GLY A 208 21.04 -11.15 8.31
N VAL A 209 20.49 -9.94 8.19
CA VAL A 209 20.58 -9.10 6.98
C VAL A 209 21.43 -7.84 7.24
N PRO A 210 22.03 -7.22 6.21
CA PRO A 210 22.88 -6.06 6.40
C PRO A 210 22.16 -4.86 7.05
N VAL A 211 22.88 -4.19 7.94
CA VAL A 211 22.45 -2.98 8.64
C VAL A 211 22.74 -1.74 7.79
N GLY A 212 21.95 -0.68 7.95
CA GLY A 212 22.18 0.58 7.26
C GLY A 212 22.23 0.44 5.73
N VAL A 213 23.32 0.93 5.13
CA VAL A 213 23.59 0.95 3.69
C VAL A 213 24.42 -0.25 3.19
N ASP A 214 24.87 -1.12 4.09
CA ASP A 214 25.84 -2.17 3.76
C ASP A 214 25.32 -3.17 2.70
N TRP A 215 23.99 -3.35 2.62
CA TRP A 215 23.35 -4.17 1.58
C TRP A 215 23.64 -3.68 0.16
N LEU A 216 23.99 -2.41 -0.03
CA LEU A 216 24.32 -1.85 -1.35
C LEU A 216 25.61 -2.47 -1.92
N SER A 217 26.57 -2.81 -1.06
CA SER A 217 27.81 -3.46 -1.46
C SER A 217 27.52 -4.85 -2.05
N GLU A 218 26.62 -5.61 -1.44
CA GLU A 218 26.16 -6.91 -1.95
C GLU A 218 25.48 -6.79 -3.31
N VAL A 219 24.60 -5.79 -3.47
CA VAL A 219 23.93 -5.54 -4.76
C VAL A 219 24.94 -5.17 -5.85
N LYS A 220 25.91 -4.30 -5.55
CA LYS A 220 26.96 -3.91 -6.50
C LYS A 220 27.86 -5.09 -6.86
N GLN A 221 28.18 -5.95 -5.90
CA GLN A 221 28.96 -7.16 -6.15
C GLN A 221 28.18 -8.12 -7.06
N TYR A 222 26.89 -8.37 -6.79
CA TYR A 222 26.04 -9.20 -7.62
C TYR A 222 25.84 -8.62 -9.04
N GLU A 223 25.74 -7.30 -9.15
CA GLU A 223 25.66 -6.61 -10.44
C GLU A 223 26.92 -6.86 -11.27
N LYS A 224 28.09 -6.69 -10.67
CA LYS A 224 29.38 -6.97 -11.32
C LYS A 224 29.51 -8.43 -11.72
N ASP A 225 29.19 -9.35 -10.81
CA ASP A 225 29.49 -10.77 -10.99
C ASP A 225 28.47 -11.51 -11.86
N ILE A 226 27.21 -11.07 -11.88
CA ILE A 226 26.09 -11.77 -12.51
C ILE A 226 25.34 -10.89 -13.51
N LEU A 227 24.80 -9.75 -13.08
CA LEU A 227 23.87 -8.97 -13.93
C LEU A 227 24.56 -8.42 -15.18
N SER A 228 25.81 -7.95 -15.05
CA SER A 228 26.61 -7.39 -16.14
C SER A 228 26.92 -8.40 -17.27
N LYS A 229 26.73 -9.70 -17.00
CA LYS A 229 27.00 -10.80 -17.94
C LYS A 229 25.76 -11.25 -18.70
N ARG A 230 24.59 -10.65 -18.45
CA ARG A 230 23.34 -10.96 -19.15
C ARG A 230 23.30 -10.14 -20.45
N VAL A 231 23.13 -10.84 -21.58
CA VAL A 231 22.94 -10.26 -22.92
C VAL A 231 21.45 -10.02 -23.15
#